data_AF-A0A8J6GZJ0-F1
#
_entry.id   AF-A0A8J6GZJ0-F1
#
_cell.length_a   1.000
_cell.length_b   1.000
_cell.length_c   1.000
_cell.angle_alpha   90.00
_cell.angle_beta   90.00
_cell.angle_gamma   90.00
#
_symmetry.space_group_name_H-M   'P 1'
#
loop_
_entity.id
_entity.type
_entity.pdbx_description
1 polymer ?
#
loop_
_entity_poly.entity_id
_entity_poly.type
_entity_poly.pdbx_seq_one_letter_code
_entity_poly.pdbx_strand_id
1 'polypeptide(L)'
;MIQEPHKAATFFGCIGIDKFGEILKSKAAEAHVDAHYYEQNEQPTGTCAACITGGNRSLVANLAAANCYKKEKHLDLEKNWLLVEKARVYYIAYILKDAFQLLHDYKHSRHLDYVPAEDMLPGALSVLKGLEQ
;
A
#
# COMPACT_ATOMS: atom_id res chain seq x y z
N MET A 1 15.67 -2.09 -9.74
CA MET A 1 15.71 -3.38 -9.00
C MET A 1 16.16 -3.05 -7.59
N ILE A 2 15.50 -3.56 -6.55
CA ILE A 2 15.92 -3.32 -5.15
C ILE A 2 17.31 -3.95 -4.97
N GLN A 3 18.27 -3.14 -4.53
CA GLN A 3 19.66 -3.56 -4.36
C GLN A 3 19.83 -4.40 -3.09
N GLU A 4 20.92 -5.16 -3.02
CA GLU A 4 21.27 -5.96 -1.84
C GLU A 4 21.45 -5.08 -0.58
N PRO A 5 21.07 -5.58 0.61
CA PRO A 5 20.49 -6.89 0.84
C PRO A 5 19.03 -6.98 0.41
N HIS A 6 18.65 -8.14 -0.12
CA HIS A 6 17.25 -8.46 -0.45
C HIS A 6 16.36 -8.37 0.79
N LYS A 7 15.06 -8.10 0.58
CA LYS A 7 14.06 -7.97 1.65
C LYS A 7 14.37 -6.85 2.66
N ALA A 8 15.06 -5.80 2.21
CA ALA A 8 15.25 -4.58 2.99
C ALA A 8 13.95 -3.78 3.17
N ALA A 9 12.98 -3.95 2.26
CA ALA A 9 11.68 -3.29 2.30
C ALA A 9 10.55 -4.30 2.58
N THR A 10 9.70 -3.97 3.56
CA THR A 10 8.47 -4.70 3.87
C THR A 10 7.28 -3.98 3.27
N PHE A 11 6.34 -4.73 2.71
CA PHE A 11 5.10 -4.18 2.13
C PHE A 11 3.88 -4.87 2.73
N PHE A 12 2.86 -4.09 3.07
CA PHE A 12 1.57 -4.59 3.54
C PHE A 12 0.44 -4.11 2.62
N GLY A 13 -0.52 -4.99 2.34
CA GLY A 13 -1.70 -4.66 1.53
C GLY A 13 -2.79 -5.72 1.63
N CYS A 14 -3.94 -5.50 0.99
CA CYS A 14 -5.04 -6.46 0.91
C CYS A 14 -5.30 -6.86 -0.55
N ILE A 15 -5.46 -8.15 -0.80
CA ILE A 15 -5.73 -8.74 -2.12
C ILE A 15 -6.88 -9.74 -2.06
N GLY A 16 -7.47 -10.04 -3.22
CA GLY A 16 -8.38 -11.17 -3.37
C GLY A 16 -7.59 -12.47 -3.49
N ILE A 17 -8.20 -13.58 -3.05
CA ILE A 17 -7.69 -14.93 -3.38
C ILE A 17 -8.09 -15.24 -4.82
N ASP A 18 -7.35 -14.66 -5.75
CA ASP A 18 -7.57 -14.79 -7.18
C ASP A 18 -6.26 -14.75 -7.97
N LYS A 19 -6.38 -14.94 -9.29
CA LYS A 19 -5.22 -14.94 -10.19
C LYS A 19 -4.42 -13.64 -10.14
N PHE A 20 -5.08 -12.49 -9.95
CA PHE A 20 -4.38 -11.21 -9.89
C PHE A 20 -3.62 -11.06 -8.56
N GLY A 21 -4.19 -11.53 -7.46
CA GLY A 21 -3.51 -11.61 -6.16
C GLY A 21 -2.24 -12.45 -6.23
N GLU A 22 -2.30 -13.63 -6.87
CA GLU A 22 -1.12 -14.47 -7.08
C GLU A 22 -0.04 -13.78 -7.94
N ILE A 23 -0.45 -13.05 -8.99
CA ILE A 23 0.49 -12.27 -9.80
C ILE A 23 1.18 -11.20 -8.96
N LEU A 24 0.45 -10.47 -8.12
CA LEU A 24 1.04 -9.45 -7.23
C LEU A 24 2.04 -10.04 -6.25
N LYS A 25 1.72 -11.20 -5.64
CA LYS A 25 2.65 -11.91 -4.74
C LYS A 25 3.91 -12.34 -5.48
N SER A 26 3.76 -12.96 -6.65
CA SER A 26 4.88 -13.39 -7.48
C SER A 26 5.78 -12.23 -7.90
N LYS A 27 5.22 -11.10 -8.34
CA LYS A 27 5.99 -9.92 -8.74
C LYS A 27 6.69 -9.23 -7.58
N ALA A 28 6.08 -9.20 -6.39
CA ALA A 28 6.75 -8.69 -5.19
C ALA A 28 7.96 -9.56 -4.81
N ALA A 29 7.83 -10.89 -4.89
CA ALA A 29 8.91 -11.83 -4.62
C ALA A 29 10.07 -11.71 -5.64
N GLU A 30 9.74 -11.60 -6.94
CA GLU A 30 10.72 -11.33 -8.01
C GLU A 30 11.47 -10.01 -7.78
N ALA A 31 10.81 -9.01 -7.20
CA ALA A 31 11.42 -7.72 -6.86
C ALA A 31 12.17 -7.73 -5.50
N HIS A 32 12.23 -8.88 -4.83
CA HIS A 32 12.86 -9.05 -3.52
C HIS A 32 12.26 -8.18 -2.39
N VAL A 33 10.98 -7.85 -2.50
CA VAL A 33 10.20 -7.19 -1.44
C VAL A 33 9.70 -8.25 -0.45
N ASP A 34 9.79 -7.96 0.85
CA ASP A 34 9.16 -8.79 1.88
C ASP A 34 7.68 -8.40 2.01
N ALA A 35 6.87 -8.84 1.05
CA ALA A 35 5.46 -8.50 0.98
C ALA A 35 4.61 -9.48 1.80
N HIS A 36 3.77 -8.92 2.68
CA HIS A 36 2.82 -9.63 3.50
C HIS A 36 1.42 -9.11 3.18
N TYR A 37 0.60 -9.93 2.54
CA TYR A 37 -0.74 -9.54 2.12
C TYR A 37 -1.81 -10.13 3.04
N TYR A 38 -2.83 -9.32 3.35
CA TYR A 38 -4.11 -9.83 3.82
C TYR A 38 -4.88 -10.38 2.62
N GLU A 39 -5.09 -11.69 2.60
CA GLU A 39 -5.83 -12.37 1.53
C GLU A 39 -7.26 -12.67 1.98
N GLN A 40 -8.23 -12.36 1.12
CA GLN A 40 -9.65 -12.47 1.46
C GLN A 40 -10.51 -12.85 0.24
N ASN A 41 -11.76 -13.28 0.46
CA ASN A 41 -12.66 -13.83 -0.57
C ASN A 41 -13.91 -12.97 -0.83
N GLU A 42 -14.09 -11.89 -0.08
CA GLU A 42 -15.23 -10.99 -0.16
C GLU A 42 -15.19 -10.09 -1.41
N GLN A 43 -14.00 -9.69 -1.87
CA GLN A 43 -13.80 -8.85 -3.04
C GLN A 43 -12.63 -9.34 -3.91
N PRO A 44 -12.67 -9.14 -5.23
CA PRO A 44 -11.53 -9.45 -6.10
C PRO A 44 -10.37 -8.47 -5.86
N THR A 45 -9.16 -8.86 -6.26
CA THR A 45 -7.98 -8.00 -6.24
C THR A 45 -8.24 -6.71 -7.02
N GLY A 46 -7.84 -5.58 -6.42
CA GLY A 46 -7.98 -4.26 -7.03
C GLY A 46 -7.25 -4.13 -8.36
N THR A 47 -7.77 -3.27 -9.23
CA THR A 47 -7.22 -3.06 -10.58
C THR A 47 -7.15 -1.58 -10.91
N CYS A 48 -6.26 -1.20 -11.83
CA CYS A 48 -6.18 0.16 -12.34
C CYS A 48 -6.14 0.12 -13.87
N ALA A 49 -7.09 0.79 -14.50
CA ALA A 49 -7.06 1.01 -15.94
C ALA A 49 -6.17 2.22 -16.23
N ALA A 50 -5.15 2.02 -17.06
CA ALA A 50 -4.32 3.10 -17.59
C ALA A 50 -4.74 3.42 -19.02
N CYS A 51 -5.48 4.51 -19.20
CA CYS A 51 -5.90 5.02 -20.50
C CYS A 51 -4.78 5.88 -21.08
N ILE A 52 -4.11 5.37 -22.13
CA ILE A 52 -2.92 6.00 -22.72
C ILE A 52 -3.33 6.76 -23.99
N THR A 53 -3.03 8.05 -24.06
CA THR A 53 -3.27 8.90 -25.24
C THR A 53 -2.02 9.71 -25.58
N GLY A 54 -1.28 9.27 -26.60
CA GLY A 54 0.02 9.84 -26.93
C GLY A 54 0.99 9.73 -25.74
N GLY A 55 1.49 10.87 -25.26
CA GLY A 55 2.34 10.95 -24.06
C GLY A 55 1.59 10.96 -22.72
N ASN A 56 0.25 11.03 -22.73
CA ASN A 56 -0.56 11.18 -21.52
C ASN A 56 -1.06 9.84 -20.97
N ARG A 57 -1.31 9.78 -19.66
CA ARG A 57 -1.93 8.63 -18.98
C ARG A 57 -3.01 9.13 -18.03
N SER A 58 -4.24 8.65 -18.21
CA SER A 58 -5.32 8.79 -17.23
C SER A 58 -5.50 7.47 -16.49
N LEU A 59 -5.56 7.51 -15.15
CA LEU A 59 -5.61 6.32 -14.30
C LEU A 59 -6.97 6.23 -13.62
N VAL A 60 -7.65 5.10 -13.80
CA VAL A 60 -8.94 4.80 -13.15
C VAL A 60 -8.74 3.61 -12.23
N ALA A 61 -8.74 3.85 -10.93
CA ALA A 61 -8.50 2.82 -9.92
C ALA A 61 -9.83 2.23 -9.41
N ASN A 62 -9.99 0.90 -9.55
CA ASN A 62 -11.01 0.13 -8.86
C ASN A 62 -10.36 -0.59 -7.68
N LEU A 63 -10.53 -0.04 -6.46
CA LEU A 63 -9.81 -0.52 -5.27
C LEU A 63 -10.17 -1.95 -4.87
N ALA A 64 -11.45 -2.35 -4.99
CA ALA A 64 -11.95 -3.68 -4.62
C ALA A 64 -11.34 -4.20 -3.29
N ALA A 65 -10.64 -5.34 -3.31
CA ALA A 65 -9.97 -5.92 -2.13
C ALA A 65 -9.06 -4.94 -1.37
N ALA A 66 -8.39 -4.00 -2.05
CA ALA A 66 -7.51 -3.04 -1.39
C ALA A 66 -8.26 -2.15 -0.38
N ASN A 67 -9.57 -1.95 -0.58
CA ASN A 67 -10.46 -1.21 0.32
C ASN A 67 -10.99 -2.06 1.49
N CYS A 68 -10.65 -3.36 1.54
CA CYS A 68 -11.10 -4.32 2.54
C CYS A 68 -10.01 -4.67 3.57
N TYR A 69 -8.92 -3.89 3.61
CA TYR A 69 -7.89 -4.08 4.62
C TYR A 69 -8.49 -3.88 6.02
N LYS A 70 -8.15 -4.80 6.95
CA LYS A 70 -8.61 -4.78 8.35
C LYS A 70 -7.39 -4.86 9.25
N LYS A 71 -7.05 -3.77 9.93
CA LYS A 71 -5.82 -3.69 10.74
C LYS A 71 -5.77 -4.79 11.80
N GLU A 72 -6.90 -5.04 12.47
CA GLU A 72 -7.03 -5.98 13.58
C GLU A 72 -6.82 -7.44 13.15
N LYS A 73 -7.03 -7.74 11.87
CA LYS A 73 -6.87 -9.08 11.30
C LYS A 73 -5.53 -9.33 10.65
N HIS A 74 -4.71 -8.28 10.47
CA HIS A 74 -3.49 -8.39 9.70
C HIS A 74 -2.34 -7.60 10.31
N LEU A 75 -2.47 -6.29 10.48
CA LEU A 75 -1.39 -5.45 10.98
C LEU A 75 -1.11 -5.67 12.47
N ASP A 76 -2.17 -5.75 13.27
CA ASP A 76 -2.09 -5.85 14.74
C ASP A 76 -1.65 -7.26 15.18
N LEU A 77 -1.47 -8.19 14.24
CA LEU A 77 -0.87 -9.48 14.52
C LEU A 77 0.59 -9.27 14.92
N GLU A 78 0.98 -9.79 16.08
CA GLU A 78 2.33 -9.65 16.65
C GLU A 78 3.44 -9.88 15.62
N LYS A 79 3.35 -10.96 14.83
CA LYS A 79 4.32 -11.29 13.78
C LYS A 79 4.52 -10.19 12.73
N ASN A 80 3.46 -9.47 12.37
CA ASN A 80 3.49 -8.42 11.36
C ASN A 80 3.91 -7.09 12.00
N TRP A 81 3.44 -6.83 13.23
CA TRP A 81 3.84 -5.64 13.99
C TRP A 81 5.35 -5.59 14.27
N LEU A 82 6.00 -6.74 14.53
CA LEU A 82 7.45 -6.81 14.68
C LEU A 82 8.22 -6.28 13.45
N LEU A 83 7.68 -6.44 12.24
CA LEU A 83 8.27 -5.89 11.02
C LEU A 83 8.13 -4.37 10.96
N VAL A 84 6.98 -3.86 11.43
CA VAL A 84 6.76 -2.42 11.59
C VAL A 84 7.79 -1.87 12.57
N GLU A 85 7.96 -2.46 13.75
CA GLU A 85 8.90 -1.99 14.77
C GLU A 85 10.37 -2.02 14.33
N LYS A 86 10.72 -2.95 13.44
CA LYS A 86 12.07 -3.06 12.86
C LYS A 86 12.35 -1.97 11.82
N ALA A 87 11.33 -1.42 11.18
CA ALA A 87 11.49 -0.43 10.11
C ALA A 87 12.01 0.91 10.66
N ARG A 88 12.90 1.55 9.90
CA ARG A 88 13.46 2.88 10.22
C ARG A 88 12.77 4.03 9.50
N VAL A 89 12.11 3.71 8.39
CA VAL A 89 11.43 4.66 7.50
C VAL A 89 10.12 4.02 7.09
N TYR A 90 9.05 4.81 7.08
CA TYR A 90 7.74 4.39 6.61
C TYR A 90 7.35 5.22 5.39
N TYR A 91 6.79 4.54 4.40
CA TYR A 91 6.18 5.18 3.24
C TYR A 91 4.79 4.60 3.05
N ILE A 92 3.79 5.47 3.03
CA ILE A 92 2.38 5.10 2.87
C ILE A 92 1.81 5.99 1.78
N ALA A 93 1.34 5.38 0.69
CA ALA A 93 0.77 6.09 -0.45
C ALA A 93 -0.60 5.52 -0.82
N TYR A 94 -1.56 6.43 -1.00
CA TYR A 94 -2.97 6.18 -1.31
C TYR A 94 -3.69 5.27 -0.29
N ILE A 95 -4.88 5.69 0.11
CA ILE A 95 -5.48 5.42 1.43
C ILE A 95 -5.82 3.92 1.62
N LEU A 96 -5.04 3.22 2.45
CA LEU A 96 -5.64 2.28 3.41
C LEU A 96 -6.53 3.15 4.30
N LYS A 97 -7.85 2.88 4.37
CA LYS A 97 -8.75 3.67 5.23
C LYS A 97 -8.24 3.80 6.68
N ASP A 98 -7.47 2.80 7.12
CA ASP A 98 -6.89 2.74 8.47
C ASP A 98 -5.44 3.29 8.56
N ALA A 99 -4.82 3.74 7.47
CA ALA A 99 -3.44 4.25 7.49
C ALA A 99 -3.28 5.47 8.41
N PHE A 100 -4.31 6.31 8.51
CA PHE A 100 -4.30 7.46 9.42
C PHE A 100 -4.25 7.03 10.89
N GLN A 101 -5.00 5.98 11.24
CA GLN A 101 -4.99 5.41 12.59
C GLN A 101 -3.65 4.74 12.89
N LEU A 102 -3.06 4.07 11.89
CA LEU A 102 -1.73 3.48 11.95
C LEU A 102 -0.66 4.50 12.32
N LEU A 103 -0.70 5.68 11.68
CA LEU A 103 0.20 6.80 11.97
C LEU A 103 -0.09 7.43 13.33
N HIS A 104 -1.36 7.51 13.75
CA HIS A 104 -1.75 8.04 15.05
C HIS A 104 -1.29 7.13 16.20
N ASP A 105 -1.54 5.82 16.09
CA ASP A 105 -1.12 4.80 17.05
C ASP A 105 0.42 4.77 17.15
N TYR A 106 1.13 4.96 16.04
CA TYR A 106 2.60 4.98 16.00
C TYR A 106 3.23 6.27 16.57
N LYS A 107 2.65 7.45 16.29
CA LYS A 107 3.13 8.73 16.85
C LYS A 107 3.01 8.78 18.37
N HIS A 108 2.05 8.06 18.94
CA HIS A 108 1.92 7.87 20.38
C HIS A 108 3.03 7.00 20.98
N SER A 109 3.63 6.12 20.16
CA SER A 109 4.68 5.19 20.58
C SER A 109 6.07 5.83 20.60
N ARG A 110 6.48 6.64 19.60
CA ARG A 110 7.80 7.32 19.58
C ARG A 110 7.86 8.65 18.80
N HIS A 111 8.69 9.58 19.28
CA HIS A 111 9.12 10.84 18.64
C HIS A 111 9.95 10.56 17.36
N LEU A 112 9.36 10.66 16.17
CA LEU A 112 10.05 10.57 14.87
C LEU A 112 9.47 11.54 13.84
N ASP A 113 10.33 12.03 12.94
CA ASP A 113 10.00 12.97 11.86
C ASP A 113 9.19 12.29 10.74
N TYR A 114 7.96 12.75 10.54
CA TYR A 114 7.06 12.33 9.46
C TYR A 114 7.24 13.25 8.24
N VAL A 115 7.26 12.67 7.04
CA VAL A 115 7.19 13.43 5.78
C VAL A 115 5.82 13.19 5.14
N PRO A 116 4.89 14.17 5.17
CA PRO A 116 3.59 14.08 4.53
C PRO A 116 3.67 13.80 3.03
N ALA A 117 2.73 13.02 2.51
CA ALA A 117 2.57 12.80 1.07
C ALA A 117 2.28 14.11 0.29
N GLU A 118 1.75 15.12 0.97
CA GLU A 118 1.53 16.48 0.44
C GLU A 118 2.83 17.19 0.06
N ASP A 119 3.95 16.79 0.68
CA ASP A 119 5.29 17.31 0.39
C ASP A 119 6.02 16.52 -0.72
N MET A 120 5.38 15.46 -1.27
CA MET A 120 5.91 14.68 -2.39
C MET A 120 5.15 14.98 -3.70
N LEU A 121 5.80 15.78 -4.55
CA LEU A 121 5.47 16.12 -5.95
C LEU A 121 4.01 16.55 -6.24
N PRO A 122 3.78 17.80 -6.73
CA PRO A 122 2.45 18.42 -6.92
C PRO A 122 1.42 17.68 -7.81
N GLY A 123 1.77 16.56 -8.45
CA GLY A 123 0.93 15.87 -9.43
C GLY A 123 -0.13 14.93 -8.84
N ALA A 124 0.00 14.49 -7.58
CA ALA A 124 -0.93 13.52 -6.99
C ALA A 124 -2.27 14.16 -6.51
N LEU A 125 -2.26 15.44 -6.15
CA LEU A 125 -3.39 16.12 -5.55
C LEU A 125 -4.46 16.57 -6.58
N SER A 126 -4.08 16.75 -7.85
CA SER A 126 -4.98 17.22 -8.91
C SER A 126 -5.99 16.17 -9.39
N VAL A 127 -5.68 14.88 -9.21
CA VAL A 127 -6.56 13.76 -9.63
C VAL A 127 -7.80 13.66 -8.73
N LEU A 128 -7.69 14.00 -7.45
CA LEU A 128 -8.78 13.85 -6.48
C LEU A 128 -9.88 14.90 -6.65
N LYS A 129 -9.54 16.15 -7.00
CA LYS A 129 -10.55 17.21 -7.25
C LYS A 129 -11.38 16.98 -8.52
N GLY A 130 -10.94 16.09 -9.41
CA GLY A 130 -11.68 15.72 -10.63
C GLY A 130 -12.61 14.51 -10.47
N LEU A 131 -12.58 13.82 -9.33
CA LEU A 131 -13.43 12.65 -9.05
C LEU A 131 -14.65 12.98 -8.16
N GLU A 132 -14.77 14.22 -7.69
CA GLU A 132 -15.93 14.75 -6.96
C GLU A 132 -16.93 15.53 -7.85
N GLN A 133 -16.81 15.44 -9.18
CA GLN A 133 -17.78 16.03 -10.13
C GLN A 133 -18.41 14.97 -11.02
#